data_AF-A0A3N6ZPU9-F1
#
_entry.id   AF-A0A3N6ZPU9-F1
#
_cell.length_a   1.000
_cell.length_b   1.000
_cell.length_c   1.000
_cell.angle_alpha   90.00
_cell.angle_beta   90.00
_cell.angle_gamma   90.00
#
_symmetry.space_group_name_H-M   'P 1'
#
loop_
_entity.id
_entity.type
_entity.pdbx_description
1 polymer ?
#
loop_
_entity_poly.entity_id
_entity_poly.type
_entity_poly.pdbx_seq_one_letter_code
_entity_poly.pdbx_strand_id
1 'polypeptide(L)'
;MVVYSSIIGYLLAPHAGFTWHTAVLMAIGSSLITISANIINQILERESDKFMHRTQNRPLPDGRMKAPEAWVLVIIFGVLGVAIICYFFNFLAGMLGLLSLLLYGFAYTPMKKIHPISTFIGAIPGAFPPLIGWVAATGSLSGIENFGGWSLFLIQFFWQFPHFWAIAWVGYDDYLRAGIRMLPSHAGKTKYTGLQCMYYSLTMIPLGMIPYAIHLSGTLSMWVAIIFGIIYFAASYMFYRRSDNSSAKGLMYTSFLYIPVVFLAFLYDKL
;
A
#
# COMPACT_ATOMS: atom_id res chain seq x y z
N MET A 1 2.06 -7.05 2.93
CA MET A 1 0.90 -6.38 2.31
C MET A 1 0.98 -6.38 0.79
N VAL A 2 2.00 -5.81 0.15
CA VAL A 2 2.10 -5.76 -1.34
C VAL A 2 1.94 -7.13 -2.01
N VAL A 3 2.79 -8.10 -1.68
CA VAL A 3 2.75 -9.45 -2.26
C VAL A 3 1.42 -10.14 -1.97
N TYR A 4 0.97 -10.08 -0.71
CA TYR A 4 -0.31 -10.61 -0.27
C TYR A 4 -1.47 -10.04 -1.10
N SER A 5 -1.61 -8.72 -1.18
CA SER A 5 -2.69 -8.07 -1.92
C SER A 5 -2.64 -8.40 -3.41
N SER A 6 -1.44 -8.53 -4.00
CA SER A 6 -1.28 -8.95 -5.41
C SER A 6 -1.80 -10.37 -5.64
N ILE A 7 -1.46 -11.30 -4.76
CA ILE A 7 -1.94 -12.68 -4.87
C ILE A 7 -3.46 -12.72 -4.67
N ILE A 8 -4.00 -12.05 -3.64
CA ILE A 8 -5.45 -12.02 -3.41
C ILE A 8 -6.19 -11.39 -4.61
N GLY A 9 -5.67 -10.29 -5.17
CA GLY A 9 -6.24 -9.67 -6.36
C GLY A 9 -6.31 -10.61 -7.56
N TYR A 10 -5.25 -11.42 -7.77
CA TYR A 10 -5.25 -12.47 -8.80
C TYR A 10 -6.29 -13.55 -8.53
N LEU A 11 -6.38 -14.03 -7.28
CA LEU A 11 -7.32 -15.10 -6.92
C LEU A 11 -8.77 -14.64 -6.93
N LEU A 12 -9.04 -13.36 -6.71
CA LEU A 12 -10.38 -12.78 -6.75
C LEU A 12 -10.88 -12.55 -8.18
N ALA A 13 -9.98 -12.42 -9.17
CA ALA A 13 -10.39 -12.23 -10.55
C ALA A 13 -11.25 -13.40 -11.09
N PRO A 14 -12.27 -13.13 -11.91
CA PRO A 14 -13.08 -14.18 -12.52
C PRO A 14 -12.20 -15.04 -13.43
N HIS A 15 -12.49 -16.34 -13.48
CA HIS A 15 -11.77 -17.33 -14.30
C HIS A 15 -10.27 -17.51 -14.00
N ALA A 16 -9.74 -16.91 -12.93
CA ALA A 16 -8.37 -17.12 -12.51
C ALA A 16 -8.15 -18.58 -12.08
N GLY A 17 -7.32 -19.31 -12.83
CA GLY A 17 -6.85 -20.64 -12.43
C GLY A 17 -5.83 -20.54 -11.30
N PHE A 18 -6.08 -21.22 -10.18
CA PHE A 18 -5.08 -21.31 -9.12
C PHE A 18 -4.15 -22.50 -9.33
N THR A 19 -2.85 -22.21 -9.39
CA THR A 19 -1.81 -23.23 -9.22
C THR A 19 -0.76 -22.70 -8.26
N TRP A 20 -0.10 -23.59 -7.52
CA TRP A 20 1.04 -23.21 -6.68
C TRP A 20 2.15 -22.51 -7.49
N HIS A 21 2.32 -22.92 -8.74
CA HIS A 21 3.26 -22.31 -9.68
C HIS A 21 2.93 -20.82 -9.94
N THR A 22 1.68 -20.48 -10.30
CA THR A 22 1.30 -19.08 -10.52
C THR A 22 1.40 -18.24 -9.25
N ALA A 23 1.04 -18.78 -8.09
CA ALA A 23 1.18 -18.07 -6.82
C ALA A 23 2.65 -17.76 -6.48
N VAL A 24 3.55 -18.72 -6.67
CA VAL A 24 5.00 -18.54 -6.41
C VAL A 24 5.61 -17.52 -7.37
N LEU A 25 5.28 -17.59 -8.66
CA LEU A 25 5.79 -16.61 -9.64
C LEU A 25 5.30 -15.19 -9.38
N MET A 26 4.02 -15.03 -9.02
CA MET A 26 3.48 -13.72 -8.60
C MET A 26 4.21 -13.22 -7.35
N ALA A 27 4.44 -14.09 -6.37
CA ALA A 27 5.15 -13.74 -5.15
C ALA A 27 6.58 -13.27 -5.44
N ILE A 28 7.32 -13.99 -6.28
CA ILE A 28 8.70 -13.65 -6.67
C ILE A 28 8.71 -12.34 -7.46
N GLY A 29 7.92 -12.23 -8.53
CA GLY A 29 7.88 -11.05 -9.39
C GLY A 29 7.53 -9.78 -8.60
N SER A 30 6.43 -9.81 -7.84
CA SER A 30 6.00 -8.69 -7.00
C SER A 30 7.00 -8.36 -5.89
N SER A 31 7.68 -9.36 -5.32
CA SER A 31 8.74 -9.12 -4.32
C SER A 31 9.93 -8.41 -4.93
N LEU A 32 10.41 -8.83 -6.10
CA LEU A 32 11.55 -8.21 -6.77
C LEU A 32 11.27 -6.76 -7.16
N ILE A 33 10.07 -6.47 -7.68
CA ILE A 33 9.63 -5.09 -7.96
C ILE A 33 9.61 -4.27 -6.66
N THR A 34 9.05 -4.83 -5.58
CA THR A 34 8.99 -4.16 -4.27
C THR A 34 10.37 -3.91 -3.69
N ILE A 35 11.29 -4.88 -3.80
CA ILE A 35 12.68 -4.75 -3.35
C ILE A 35 13.36 -3.61 -4.11
N SER A 36 13.24 -3.58 -5.45
CA SER A 36 13.77 -2.50 -6.28
C SER A 36 13.24 -1.13 -5.83
N ALA A 37 11.93 -1.00 -5.60
CA ALA A 37 11.30 0.24 -5.14
C ALA A 37 11.83 0.70 -3.77
N ASN A 38 12.02 -0.25 -2.83
CA ASN A 38 12.58 0.05 -1.52
C ASN A 38 14.06 0.42 -1.56
N ILE A 39 14.85 -0.17 -2.47
CA ILE A 39 16.25 0.24 -2.67
C ILE A 39 16.31 1.66 -3.20
N ILE A 40 15.50 2.03 -4.21
CA ILE A 40 15.39 3.42 -4.69
C ILE A 40 15.06 4.36 -3.52
N ASN A 41 14.09 3.97 -2.68
CA ASN A 41 13.73 4.76 -1.50
C ASN A 41 14.93 5.00 -0.57
N GLN A 42 15.71 3.96 -0.26
CA GLN A 42 16.91 4.08 0.58
C GLN A 42 18.02 4.91 -0.08
N ILE A 43 18.18 4.84 -1.41
CA ILE A 43 19.15 5.66 -2.14
C ILE A 43 18.80 7.15 -2.02
N LEU A 44 17.54 7.51 -2.28
CA LEU A 44 17.09 8.90 -2.31
C LEU A 44 16.92 9.51 -0.90
N GLU A 45 16.63 8.69 0.10
CA GLU A 45 16.51 9.10 1.50
C GLU A 45 17.80 8.99 2.30
N ARG A 46 18.92 8.51 1.72
CA ARG A 46 20.18 8.23 2.43
C ARG A 46 20.63 9.33 3.41
N GLU A 47 20.57 10.60 3.01
CA GLU A 47 20.99 11.71 3.89
C GLU A 47 19.98 11.98 5.00
N SER A 48 18.68 11.87 4.71
CA SER A 48 17.60 12.06 5.69
C SER A 48 17.54 10.92 6.70
N ASP A 49 17.81 9.70 6.26
CA ASP A 49 17.79 8.50 7.08
C ASP A 49 18.80 8.55 8.25
N LYS A 50 19.90 9.30 8.11
CA LYS A 50 20.89 9.53 9.19
C LYS A 50 20.30 10.20 10.44
N PHE A 51 19.17 10.90 10.31
CA PHE A 51 18.54 11.64 11.39
C PHE A 51 17.36 10.90 12.06
N MET A 52 17.01 9.71 11.56
CA MET A 52 15.88 8.92 12.04
C MET A 52 16.37 7.66 12.77
N HIS A 53 15.91 7.46 14.01
CA HIS A 53 16.38 6.35 14.86
C HIS A 53 16.13 4.98 14.19
N ARG A 54 15.01 4.86 13.46
CA ARG A 54 14.60 3.63 12.79
C ARG A 54 15.46 3.29 11.57
N THR A 55 16.05 4.27 10.89
CA THR A 55 16.65 4.06 9.55
C THR A 55 18.13 4.46 9.45
N GLN A 56 18.69 5.11 10.48
CA GLN A 56 20.12 5.47 10.54
C GLN A 56 21.08 4.29 10.36
N ASN A 57 20.67 3.07 10.74
CA ASN A 57 21.49 1.86 10.63
C ASN A 57 21.33 1.12 9.28
N ARG A 58 20.60 1.69 8.31
CA ARG A 58 20.47 1.10 6.96
C ARG A 58 21.82 1.11 6.23
N PRO A 59 22.07 0.18 5.28
CA PRO A 59 23.38 0.02 4.64
C PRO A 59 23.94 1.30 3.97
N LEU A 60 23.06 2.12 3.38
CA LEU A 60 23.46 3.34 2.66
C LEU A 60 23.79 4.52 3.60
N PRO A 61 22.93 4.88 4.59
CA PRO A 61 23.26 5.89 5.61
C PRO A 61 24.50 5.56 6.44
N ASP A 62 24.67 4.28 6.77
CA ASP A 62 25.76 3.72 7.58
C ASP A 62 27.07 3.48 6.78
N GLY A 63 27.06 3.78 5.48
CA GLY A 63 28.25 3.67 4.63
C GLY A 63 28.71 2.24 4.30
N ARG A 64 27.99 1.21 4.72
CA ARG A 64 28.27 -0.21 4.42
C ARG A 64 28.04 -0.59 2.95
N MET A 65 27.35 0.24 2.19
CA MET A 65 27.10 0.07 0.76
C MET A 65 27.19 1.42 0.04
N LYS A 66 27.78 1.45 -1.16
CA LYS A 66 27.85 2.67 -1.99
C LYS A 66 26.59 2.79 -2.86
N ALA A 67 26.20 4.02 -3.19
CA ALA A 67 25.01 4.26 -4.04
C ALA A 67 25.08 3.57 -5.42
N PRO A 68 26.22 3.53 -6.14
CA PRO A 68 26.29 2.80 -7.40
C PRO A 68 25.99 1.30 -7.27
N GLU A 69 26.47 0.67 -6.19
CA GLU A 69 26.20 -0.76 -5.90
C GLU A 69 24.70 -1.00 -5.71
N ALA A 70 24.04 -0.11 -4.96
CA ALA A 70 22.60 -0.16 -4.76
C ALA A 70 21.81 0.05 -6.07
N TRP A 71 22.25 0.96 -6.95
CA TRP A 71 21.62 1.17 -8.26
C TRP A 71 21.71 -0.05 -9.18
N VAL A 72 22.81 -0.80 -9.14
CA VAL A 72 22.92 -2.07 -9.87
C VAL A 72 21.83 -3.04 -9.40
N LEU A 73 21.62 -3.16 -8.08
CA LEU A 73 20.55 -4.01 -7.53
C LEU A 73 19.15 -3.52 -7.91
N VAL A 74 18.90 -2.21 -7.97
CA VAL A 74 17.64 -1.64 -8.46
C VAL A 74 17.33 -2.14 -9.86
N ILE A 75 18.31 -2.08 -10.77
CA ILE A 75 18.15 -2.49 -12.17
C ILE A 75 17.92 -4.00 -12.25
N ILE A 76 18.74 -4.80 -11.58
CA ILE A 76 18.62 -6.26 -11.60
C ILE A 76 17.24 -6.70 -11.09
N PHE A 77 16.86 -6.28 -9.89
CA PHE A 77 15.58 -6.70 -9.30
C PHE A 77 14.38 -6.09 -10.01
N GLY A 78 14.48 -4.84 -10.47
CA GLY A 78 13.42 -4.17 -11.22
C GLY A 78 13.15 -4.87 -12.56
N VAL A 79 14.20 -5.13 -13.35
CA VAL A 79 14.09 -5.80 -14.65
C VAL A 79 13.61 -7.24 -14.47
N LEU A 80 14.21 -8.02 -13.57
CA LEU A 80 13.80 -9.41 -13.34
C LEU A 80 12.36 -9.49 -12.84
N GLY A 81 11.97 -8.64 -11.88
CA GLY A 81 10.62 -8.62 -11.34
C GLY A 81 9.57 -8.29 -12.41
N VAL A 82 9.79 -7.23 -13.20
CA VAL A 82 8.90 -6.86 -14.30
C VAL A 82 8.86 -7.94 -15.38
N ALA A 83 10.02 -8.50 -15.75
CA ALA A 83 10.10 -9.56 -16.77
C ALA A 83 9.32 -10.81 -16.36
N ILE A 84 9.41 -11.24 -15.09
CA ILE A 84 8.63 -12.37 -14.56
C ILE A 84 7.13 -12.09 -14.72
N ILE A 85 6.65 -10.91 -14.32
CA ILE A 85 5.23 -10.58 -14.44
C ILE A 85 4.79 -10.49 -15.91
N CYS A 86 5.59 -9.86 -16.77
CA CYS A 86 5.31 -9.75 -18.21
C CYS A 86 5.22 -11.12 -18.90
N TYR A 87 6.16 -12.02 -18.61
CA TYR A 87 6.30 -13.29 -19.32
C TYR A 87 5.32 -14.36 -18.83
N PHE A 88 5.13 -14.48 -17.51
CA PHE A 88 4.31 -15.55 -16.93
C PHE A 88 2.84 -15.19 -16.72
N PHE A 89 2.48 -13.91 -16.78
CA PHE A 89 1.10 -13.46 -16.64
C PHE A 89 0.65 -12.71 -17.89
N ASN A 90 1.06 -11.44 -18.03
CA ASN A 90 0.87 -10.66 -19.24
C ASN A 90 1.65 -9.34 -19.19
N PHE A 91 1.85 -8.76 -20.36
CA PHE A 91 2.58 -7.51 -20.54
C PHE A 91 1.97 -6.34 -19.75
N LEU A 92 0.63 -6.23 -19.72
CA LEU A 92 -0.07 -5.12 -19.07
C LEU A 92 0.16 -5.10 -17.55
N ALA A 93 0.05 -6.25 -16.88
CA ALA A 93 0.33 -6.40 -15.46
C ALA A 93 1.78 -6.03 -15.13
N GLY A 94 2.74 -6.44 -15.97
CA GLY A 94 4.14 -6.10 -15.79
C GLY A 94 4.40 -4.60 -15.96
N MET A 95 3.75 -3.94 -16.92
CA MET A 95 3.83 -2.49 -17.10
C MET A 95 3.19 -1.72 -15.95
N LEU A 96 2.10 -2.22 -15.36
CA LEU A 96 1.55 -1.65 -14.12
C LEU A 96 2.53 -1.82 -12.94
N GLY A 97 3.22 -2.95 -12.86
CA GLY A 97 4.31 -3.16 -11.90
C GLY A 97 5.46 -2.16 -12.08
N LEU A 98 5.88 -1.93 -13.33
CA LEU A 98 6.89 -0.92 -13.65
C LEU A 98 6.40 0.50 -13.31
N LEU A 99 5.16 0.85 -13.65
CA LEU A 99 4.57 2.13 -13.30
C LEU A 99 4.54 2.33 -11.77
N SER A 100 4.15 1.28 -11.02
CA SER A 100 4.17 1.29 -9.55
C SER A 100 5.57 1.58 -8.99
N LEU A 101 6.58 0.88 -9.51
CA LEU A 101 7.99 1.08 -9.17
C LEU A 101 8.43 2.52 -9.42
N LEU A 102 8.12 3.06 -10.60
CA LEU A 102 8.52 4.40 -10.99
C LEU A 102 7.82 5.48 -10.15
N LEU A 103 6.51 5.35 -9.92
CA LEU A 103 5.77 6.28 -9.08
C LEU A 103 6.25 6.24 -7.62
N TYR A 104 6.51 5.06 -7.07
CA TYR A 104 7.01 4.96 -5.70
C TYR A 104 8.42 5.53 -5.55
N GLY A 105 9.32 5.10 -6.45
CA GLY A 105 10.73 5.45 -6.40
C GLY A 105 10.99 6.92 -6.74
N PHE A 106 10.42 7.42 -7.83
CA PHE A 106 10.79 8.72 -8.41
C PHE A 106 9.76 9.82 -8.22
N ALA A 107 8.49 9.51 -7.95
CA ALA A 107 7.48 10.54 -7.64
C ALA A 107 7.26 10.68 -6.13
N TYR A 108 6.86 9.60 -5.45
CA TYR A 108 6.53 9.62 -4.03
C TYR A 108 7.73 9.94 -3.14
N THR A 109 8.84 9.21 -3.31
CA THR A 109 10.00 9.32 -2.40
C THR A 109 10.57 10.74 -2.34
N PRO A 110 10.86 11.43 -3.47
CA PRO A 110 11.31 12.83 -3.41
C PRO A 110 10.27 13.77 -2.80
N MET A 111 8.98 13.55 -3.12
CA MET A 111 7.91 14.45 -2.70
C MET A 111 7.72 14.51 -1.18
N LYS A 112 8.10 13.46 -0.43
CA LYS A 112 8.04 13.44 1.05
C LYS A 112 8.77 14.60 1.72
N LYS A 113 9.82 15.11 1.07
CA LYS A 113 10.62 16.25 1.57
C LYS A 113 10.03 17.60 1.18
N ILE A 114 9.12 17.61 0.21
CA ILE A 114 8.60 18.83 -0.42
C ILE A 114 7.23 19.18 0.16
N HIS A 115 6.27 18.25 0.09
CA HIS A 115 4.87 18.57 0.40
C HIS A 115 4.09 17.38 1.00
N PRO A 116 3.14 17.62 1.94
CA PRO A 116 2.28 16.58 2.52
C PRO A 116 1.47 15.75 1.51
N ILE A 117 1.26 16.28 0.30
CA ILE A 117 0.61 15.57 -0.82
C ILE A 117 1.36 14.31 -1.25
N SER A 118 2.63 14.16 -0.84
CA SER A 118 3.38 12.91 -0.98
C SER A 118 2.59 11.69 -0.52
N THR A 119 1.79 11.80 0.55
CA THR A 119 0.94 10.69 1.02
C THR A 119 -0.06 10.24 -0.04
N PHE A 120 -0.68 11.18 -0.77
CA PHE A 120 -1.61 10.87 -1.87
C PHE A 120 -0.88 10.29 -3.09
N ILE A 121 0.28 10.83 -3.44
CA ILE A 121 1.07 10.32 -4.57
C ILE A 121 1.57 8.91 -4.27
N GLY A 122 2.02 8.65 -3.03
CA GLY A 122 2.43 7.32 -2.57
C GLY A 122 1.27 6.34 -2.43
N ALA A 123 0.05 6.85 -2.23
CA ALA A 123 -1.14 6.03 -2.13
C ALA A 123 -1.47 5.29 -3.44
N ILE A 124 -1.15 5.89 -4.59
CA ILE A 124 -1.37 5.29 -5.92
C ILE A 124 -0.55 3.99 -6.11
N PRO A 125 0.79 4.00 -6.05
CA PRO A 125 1.58 2.77 -6.16
C PRO A 125 1.31 1.81 -5.00
N GLY A 126 0.94 2.31 -3.81
CA GLY A 126 0.51 1.48 -2.69
C GLY A 126 -0.80 0.70 -2.95
N ALA A 127 -1.66 1.22 -3.83
CA ALA A 127 -2.95 0.63 -4.20
C ALA A 127 -2.90 -0.27 -5.44
N PHE A 128 -1.85 -0.17 -6.25
CA PHE A 128 -1.66 -1.04 -7.42
C PHE A 128 -1.51 -2.54 -7.16
N PRO A 129 -0.97 -3.04 -6.03
CA PRO A 129 -0.73 -4.48 -5.88
C PRO A 129 -1.95 -5.37 -6.17
N PRO A 130 -3.14 -5.18 -5.55
CA PRO A 130 -4.31 -5.98 -5.90
C PRO A 130 -4.79 -5.78 -7.34
N LEU A 131 -4.64 -4.59 -7.91
CA LEU A 131 -4.98 -4.33 -9.31
C LEU A 131 -4.03 -5.03 -10.29
N ILE A 132 -2.73 -5.06 -10.01
CA ILE A 132 -1.73 -5.82 -10.78
C ILE A 132 -2.09 -7.30 -10.75
N GLY A 133 -2.44 -7.82 -9.57
CA GLY A 133 -2.93 -9.19 -9.41
C GLY A 133 -4.16 -9.48 -10.28
N TRP A 134 -5.15 -8.60 -10.21
CA TRP A 134 -6.37 -8.72 -11.00
C TRP A 134 -6.08 -8.73 -12.50
N VAL A 135 -5.33 -7.75 -12.99
CA VAL A 135 -4.95 -7.62 -14.40
C VAL A 135 -4.08 -8.78 -14.86
N ALA A 136 -3.27 -9.35 -13.97
CA ALA A 136 -2.48 -10.55 -14.28
C ALA A 136 -3.37 -11.77 -14.59
N ALA A 137 -4.59 -11.82 -14.06
CA ALA A 137 -5.57 -12.86 -14.38
C ALA A 137 -6.46 -12.49 -15.58
N THR A 138 -6.94 -11.24 -15.68
CA THR A 138 -7.92 -10.83 -16.71
C THR A 138 -7.29 -10.31 -18.00
N GLY A 139 -6.04 -9.85 -17.97
CA GLY A 139 -5.35 -9.25 -19.10
C GLY A 139 -5.88 -7.87 -19.52
N SER A 140 -6.78 -7.25 -18.76
CA SER A 140 -7.43 -5.98 -19.13
C SER A 140 -7.66 -5.07 -17.91
N LEU A 141 -7.63 -3.76 -18.15
CA LEU A 141 -8.04 -2.72 -17.17
C LEU A 141 -9.46 -2.20 -17.40
N SER A 142 -10.06 -2.56 -18.54
CA SER A 142 -11.32 -2.04 -19.04
C SER A 142 -12.36 -3.15 -19.19
N GLY A 143 -13.64 -2.79 -19.13
CA GLY A 143 -14.74 -3.74 -19.18
C GLY A 143 -15.34 -3.99 -17.80
N ILE A 144 -16.60 -4.44 -17.80
CA ILE A 144 -17.43 -4.54 -16.60
C ILE A 144 -16.81 -5.51 -15.58
N GLU A 145 -16.23 -6.62 -16.06
CA GLU A 145 -15.53 -7.58 -15.22
C GLU A 145 -14.35 -6.96 -14.45
N ASN A 146 -13.70 -5.91 -14.97
CA ASN A 146 -12.52 -5.31 -14.35
C ASN A 146 -12.86 -4.30 -13.23
N PHE A 147 -14.14 -4.03 -12.97
CA PHE A 147 -14.55 -3.23 -11.82
C PHE A 147 -14.12 -3.84 -10.48
N GLY A 148 -14.00 -5.18 -10.39
CA GLY A 148 -13.48 -5.84 -9.18
C GLY A 148 -12.04 -5.46 -8.86
N GLY A 149 -11.16 -5.39 -9.86
CA GLY A 149 -9.78 -4.95 -9.67
C GLY A 149 -9.71 -3.50 -9.18
N TRP A 150 -10.53 -2.63 -9.77
CA TRP A 150 -10.62 -1.23 -9.35
C TRP A 150 -11.25 -1.05 -7.96
N SER A 151 -12.20 -1.89 -7.56
CA SER A 151 -12.74 -1.84 -6.19
C SER A 151 -11.67 -2.20 -5.16
N LEU A 152 -10.84 -3.22 -5.43
CA LEU A 152 -9.72 -3.57 -4.55
C LEU A 152 -8.66 -2.47 -4.52
N PHE A 153 -8.38 -1.84 -5.66
CA PHE A 153 -7.53 -0.65 -5.73
C PHE A 153 -8.07 0.46 -4.83
N LEU A 154 -9.35 0.80 -4.91
CA LEU A 154 -9.96 1.87 -4.10
C LEU A 154 -9.91 1.56 -2.61
N ILE A 155 -10.22 0.32 -2.21
CA ILE A 155 -10.13 -0.11 -0.81
C ILE A 155 -8.69 0.05 -0.31
N GLN A 156 -7.70 -0.44 -1.05
CA GLN A 156 -6.28 -0.30 -0.70
C GLN A 156 -5.84 1.17 -0.69
N PHE A 157 -6.36 1.97 -1.63
CA PHE A 157 -6.06 3.40 -1.80
C PHE A 157 -6.51 4.22 -0.59
N PHE A 158 -7.77 4.09 -0.18
CA PHE A 158 -8.33 4.86 0.94
C PHE A 158 -7.86 4.34 2.30
N TRP A 159 -7.70 3.02 2.44
CA TRP A 159 -7.29 2.40 3.70
C TRP A 159 -5.96 2.93 4.23
N GLN A 160 -5.01 3.26 3.37
CA GLN A 160 -3.67 3.60 3.82
C GLN A 160 -3.55 5.00 4.43
N PHE A 161 -4.49 5.92 4.21
CA PHE A 161 -4.36 7.29 4.72
C PHE A 161 -4.36 7.36 6.25
N PRO A 162 -5.35 6.81 6.98
CA PRO A 162 -5.30 6.83 8.44
C PRO A 162 -4.12 6.02 8.99
N HIS A 163 -3.71 4.94 8.29
CA HIS A 163 -2.53 4.15 8.63
C HIS A 163 -1.22 4.96 8.54
N PHE A 164 -0.98 5.60 7.40
CA PHE A 164 0.24 6.39 7.16
C PHE A 164 0.31 7.62 8.05
N TRP A 165 -0.82 8.31 8.28
CA TRP A 165 -0.84 9.44 9.19
C TRP A 165 -0.65 9.04 10.64
N ALA A 166 -1.13 7.87 11.07
CA ALA A 166 -0.82 7.33 12.38
C ALA A 166 0.69 7.06 12.55
N ILE A 167 1.35 6.48 11.52
CA ILE A 167 2.81 6.28 11.51
C ILE A 167 3.55 7.63 11.53
N ALA A 168 3.12 8.58 10.70
CA ALA A 168 3.69 9.92 10.64
C ALA A 168 3.55 10.67 11.97
N TRP A 169 2.45 10.45 12.70
CA TRP A 169 2.25 10.97 14.03
C TRP A 169 3.23 10.38 15.03
N VAL A 170 3.36 9.05 15.06
CA VAL A 170 4.27 8.37 16.01
C VAL A 170 5.73 8.74 15.73
N GLY A 171 6.13 8.80 14.46
CA GLY A 171 7.49 9.13 14.03
C GLY A 171 7.76 10.62 13.78
N TYR A 172 6.87 11.52 14.20
CA TYR A 172 6.92 12.94 13.84
C TYR A 172 8.26 13.61 14.14
N ASP A 173 8.82 13.39 15.33
CA ASP A 173 10.04 14.06 15.76
C ASP A 173 11.25 13.64 14.91
N ASP A 174 11.30 12.36 14.54
CA ASP A 174 12.32 11.81 13.62
C ASP A 174 12.15 12.41 12.22
N TYR A 175 10.91 12.47 11.70
CA TYR A 175 10.64 13.06 10.39
C TYR A 175 10.99 14.54 10.35
N LEU A 176 10.70 15.28 11.41
CA LEU A 176 11.02 16.69 11.51
C LEU A 176 12.54 16.92 11.45
N ARG A 177 13.33 16.12 12.19
CA ARG A 177 14.81 16.18 12.12
C ARG A 177 15.35 15.80 10.75
N ALA A 178 14.69 14.89 10.05
CA ALA A 178 15.07 14.43 8.72
C ALA A 178 14.59 15.34 7.57
N GLY A 179 13.87 16.44 7.87
CA GLY A 179 13.30 17.36 6.89
C GLY A 179 12.10 16.78 6.11
N ILE A 180 11.44 15.75 6.66
CA ILE A 180 10.31 15.05 6.03
C ILE A 180 8.99 15.58 6.58
N ARG A 181 8.02 15.86 5.69
CA ARG A 181 6.70 16.41 6.04
C ARG A 181 5.59 15.50 5.52
N MET A 182 5.07 14.63 6.39
CA MET A 182 4.02 13.66 6.02
C MET A 182 2.66 13.89 6.68
N LEU A 183 2.60 14.66 7.77
CA LEU A 183 1.32 15.00 8.39
C LEU A 183 0.53 15.94 7.47
N PRO A 184 -0.82 15.83 7.43
CA PRO A 184 -1.65 16.65 6.56
C PRO A 184 -1.68 18.13 7.00
N SER A 185 -1.23 18.45 8.21
CA SER A 185 -1.12 19.81 8.74
C SER A 185 0.30 20.33 8.68
N HIS A 186 0.48 21.56 8.19
CA HIS A 186 1.74 22.28 8.22
C HIS A 186 2.18 22.65 9.65
N ALA A 187 1.23 22.71 10.60
CA ALA A 187 1.49 22.99 12.01
C ALA A 187 1.92 21.74 12.81
N GLY A 188 2.16 20.61 12.15
CA GLY A 188 2.60 19.38 12.80
C GLY A 188 1.47 18.58 13.44
N LYS A 189 1.69 18.09 14.67
CA LYS A 189 0.74 17.26 15.43
C LYS A 189 -0.49 18.07 15.85
N THR A 190 -1.54 18.02 15.04
CA THR A 190 -2.81 18.71 15.30
C THR A 190 -3.99 17.74 15.26
N LYS A 191 -5.07 18.09 15.97
CA LYS A 191 -6.35 17.34 15.93
C LYS A 191 -6.89 17.15 14.51
N TYR A 192 -6.50 18.04 13.58
CA TYR A 192 -6.83 17.91 12.16
C TYR A 192 -6.37 16.58 11.55
N THR A 193 -5.22 16.04 11.97
CA THR A 193 -4.76 14.72 11.51
C THR A 193 -5.74 13.63 11.90
N GLY A 194 -6.17 13.61 13.17
CA GLY A 194 -7.16 12.66 13.65
C GLY A 194 -8.53 12.83 12.97
N LEU A 195 -8.93 14.07 12.69
CA LEU A 195 -10.16 14.36 11.95
C LEU A 195 -10.11 13.79 10.52
N GLN A 196 -8.99 13.97 9.82
CA GLN A 196 -8.78 13.36 8.50
C GLN A 196 -8.79 11.84 8.59
N CYS A 197 -8.07 11.24 9.53
CA CYS A 197 -8.11 9.79 9.78
C CYS A 197 -9.55 9.29 9.95
N MET A 198 -10.36 9.99 10.71
CA MET A 198 -11.77 9.67 10.95
C MET A 198 -12.59 9.67 9.66
N TYR A 199 -12.52 10.74 8.86
CA TYR A 199 -13.26 10.81 7.59
C TYR A 199 -12.83 9.73 6.60
N TYR A 200 -11.52 9.51 6.42
CA TYR A 200 -11.02 8.45 5.52
C TYR A 200 -11.36 7.04 6.00
N SER A 201 -11.36 6.79 7.32
CA SER A 201 -11.80 5.50 7.83
C SER A 201 -13.30 5.27 7.70
N LEU A 202 -14.12 6.33 7.70
CA LEU A 202 -15.56 6.24 7.48
C LEU A 202 -15.89 5.77 6.06
N THR A 203 -15.12 6.22 5.06
CA THR A 203 -15.32 5.79 3.66
C THR A 203 -15.04 4.31 3.46
N MET A 204 -14.29 3.66 4.34
CA MET A 204 -14.01 2.23 4.27
C MET A 204 -15.26 1.36 4.41
N ILE A 205 -16.32 1.85 5.07
CA ILE A 205 -17.58 1.10 5.21
C ILE A 205 -18.27 0.94 3.83
N PRO A 206 -18.65 2.02 3.11
CA PRO A 206 -19.24 1.86 1.78
C PRO A 206 -18.27 1.24 0.77
N LEU A 207 -16.96 1.57 0.83
CA LEU A 207 -15.98 0.95 -0.07
C LEU A 207 -15.87 -0.56 0.12
N GLY A 208 -15.92 -1.04 1.38
CA GLY A 208 -15.91 -2.46 1.71
C GLY A 208 -17.15 -3.22 1.23
N MET A 209 -18.25 -2.52 0.95
CA MET A 209 -19.48 -3.11 0.41
C MET A 209 -19.46 -3.23 -1.13
N ILE A 210 -18.54 -2.54 -1.82
CA ILE A 210 -18.49 -2.54 -3.29
C ILE A 210 -18.33 -3.96 -3.86
N PRO A 211 -17.42 -4.83 -3.35
CA PRO A 211 -17.28 -6.19 -3.86
C PRO A 211 -18.60 -7.00 -3.82
N TYR A 212 -19.42 -6.81 -2.79
CA TYR A 212 -20.75 -7.41 -2.75
C TYR A 212 -21.71 -6.78 -3.77
N ALA A 213 -21.73 -5.46 -3.87
CA ALA A 213 -22.62 -4.72 -4.77
C ALA A 213 -22.38 -5.03 -6.26
N ILE A 214 -21.15 -5.38 -6.64
CA ILE A 214 -20.79 -5.78 -8.01
C ILE A 214 -20.83 -7.31 -8.22
N HIS A 215 -21.37 -8.07 -7.26
CA HIS A 215 -21.44 -9.53 -7.28
C HIS A 215 -20.08 -10.23 -7.39
N LEU A 216 -19.03 -9.64 -6.82
CA LEU A 216 -17.70 -10.26 -6.71
C LEU A 216 -17.61 -11.20 -5.50
N SER A 217 -18.27 -10.86 -4.40
CA SER A 217 -18.28 -11.67 -3.17
C SER A 217 -19.66 -11.66 -2.49
N GLY A 218 -19.90 -12.61 -1.60
CA GLY A 218 -21.17 -12.85 -0.94
C GLY A 218 -21.46 -11.94 0.27
N THR A 219 -22.54 -12.27 0.97
CA THR A 219 -23.06 -11.49 2.10
C THR A 219 -22.19 -11.60 3.36
N LEU A 220 -21.49 -12.72 3.56
CA LEU A 220 -20.62 -12.91 4.72
C LEU A 220 -19.47 -11.91 4.66
N SER A 221 -18.80 -11.81 3.52
CA SER A 221 -17.69 -10.89 3.32
C SER A 221 -18.11 -9.41 3.43
N MET A 222 -19.32 -9.06 2.97
CA MET A 222 -19.91 -7.74 3.17
C MET A 222 -20.01 -7.39 4.66
N TRP A 223 -20.56 -8.28 5.48
CA TRP A 223 -20.69 -8.02 6.91
C TRP A 223 -19.33 -7.95 7.62
N VAL A 224 -18.37 -8.78 7.23
CA VAL A 224 -16.98 -8.69 7.75
C VAL A 224 -16.39 -7.33 7.41
N ALA A 225 -16.52 -6.87 6.16
CA ALA A 225 -16.00 -5.57 5.73
C ALA A 225 -16.65 -4.39 6.49
N ILE A 226 -17.97 -4.45 6.73
CA ILE A 226 -18.70 -3.46 7.52
C ILE A 226 -18.21 -3.45 8.97
N ILE A 227 -18.14 -4.61 9.63
CA ILE A 227 -17.72 -4.72 11.03
C ILE A 227 -16.30 -4.19 11.21
N PHE A 228 -15.36 -4.63 10.37
CA PHE A 228 -13.98 -4.15 10.42
C PHE A 228 -13.87 -2.67 10.03
N GLY A 229 -14.76 -2.16 9.17
CA GLY A 229 -14.85 -0.74 8.83
C GLY A 229 -15.29 0.09 10.04
N ILE A 230 -16.27 -0.37 10.79
CA ILE A 230 -16.73 0.27 12.04
C ILE A 230 -15.62 0.24 13.11
N ILE A 231 -14.93 -0.89 13.28
CA ILE A 231 -13.80 -1.00 14.22
C ILE A 231 -12.68 -0.01 13.82
N TYR A 232 -12.38 0.08 12.54
CA TYR A 232 -11.38 1.01 12.03
C TYR A 232 -11.78 2.47 12.26
N PHE A 233 -13.03 2.81 11.98
CA PHE A 233 -13.59 4.13 12.27
C PHE A 233 -13.56 4.47 13.76
N ALA A 234 -13.94 3.55 14.63
CA ALA A 234 -13.91 3.74 16.08
C ALA A 234 -12.48 4.02 16.58
N ALA A 235 -11.48 3.30 16.05
CA ALA A 235 -10.08 3.57 16.36
C ALA A 235 -9.63 4.97 15.89
N SER A 236 -10.05 5.39 14.69
CA SER A 236 -9.76 6.74 14.19
C SER A 236 -10.45 7.83 15.01
N TYR A 237 -11.68 7.60 15.45
CA TYR A 237 -12.40 8.51 16.33
C TYR A 237 -11.70 8.64 17.69
N MET A 238 -11.22 7.54 18.27
CA MET A 238 -10.43 7.56 19.49
C MET A 238 -9.14 8.36 19.32
N PHE A 239 -8.46 8.21 18.17
CA PHE A 239 -7.30 9.03 17.82
C PHE A 239 -7.63 10.51 17.65
N TYR A 240 -8.75 10.85 17.00
CA TYR A 240 -9.22 12.23 16.92
C TYR A 240 -9.48 12.84 18.31
N ARG A 241 -10.16 12.10 19.19
CA ARG A 241 -10.50 12.55 20.55
C ARG A 241 -9.28 12.78 21.42
N ARG A 242 -8.33 11.84 21.42
CA ARG A 242 -7.16 11.84 22.31
C ARG A 242 -5.95 12.57 21.73
N SER A 243 -5.70 12.41 20.43
CA SER A 243 -4.55 12.98 19.72
C SER A 243 -3.22 12.72 20.45
N ASP A 244 -3.00 11.47 20.86
CA ASP A 244 -1.78 11.04 21.56
C ASP A 244 -1.10 9.87 20.82
N ASN A 245 0.14 9.56 21.17
CA ASN A 245 0.89 8.48 20.52
C ASN A 245 0.26 7.09 20.78
N SER A 246 -0.48 6.92 21.88
CA SER A 246 -1.11 5.64 22.23
C SER A 246 -2.28 5.33 21.30
N SER A 247 -3.17 6.30 21.12
CA SER A 247 -4.31 6.22 20.20
C SER A 247 -3.87 6.15 18.73
N ALA A 248 -2.79 6.86 18.35
CA ALA A 248 -2.18 6.70 17.03
C ALA A 248 -1.68 5.27 16.79
N LYS A 249 -0.98 4.66 17.76
CA LYS A 249 -0.56 3.24 17.67
C LYS A 249 -1.75 2.30 17.60
N GLY A 250 -2.80 2.55 18.39
CA GLY A 250 -4.06 1.78 18.32
C GLY A 250 -4.65 1.80 16.90
N LEU A 251 -4.77 2.99 16.30
CA LEU A 251 -5.21 3.14 14.91
C LEU A 251 -4.32 2.39 13.91
N MET A 252 -2.99 2.49 14.09
CA MET A 252 -2.01 1.80 13.25
C MET A 252 -2.19 0.28 13.30
N TYR A 253 -2.35 -0.33 14.47
CA TYR A 253 -2.56 -1.78 14.58
C TYR A 253 -3.92 -2.22 14.05
N THR A 254 -5.00 -1.46 14.32
CA THR A 254 -6.32 -1.76 13.78
C THR A 254 -6.32 -1.74 12.25
N SER A 255 -5.69 -0.73 11.64
CA SER A 255 -5.56 -0.67 10.19
C SER A 255 -4.79 -1.88 9.63
N PHE A 256 -3.70 -2.30 10.29
CA PHE A 256 -2.90 -3.45 9.85
C PHE A 256 -3.73 -4.75 9.78
N LEU A 257 -4.68 -4.93 10.69
CA LEU A 257 -5.59 -6.08 10.71
C LEU A 257 -6.69 -5.99 9.65
N TYR A 258 -7.14 -4.79 9.28
CA TYR A 258 -8.26 -4.58 8.35
C TYR A 258 -8.05 -5.28 7.00
N ILE A 259 -6.96 -4.96 6.29
CA ILE A 259 -6.77 -5.46 4.91
C ILE A 259 -6.66 -6.99 4.88
N PRO A 260 -5.82 -7.68 5.68
CA PRO A 260 -5.71 -9.13 5.61
C PRO A 260 -7.04 -9.84 5.90
N VAL A 261 -7.80 -9.36 6.89
CA VAL A 261 -9.09 -9.98 7.24
C VAL A 261 -10.13 -9.75 6.15
N VAL A 262 -10.28 -8.51 5.69
CA VAL A 262 -11.31 -8.16 4.70
C VAL A 262 -11.03 -8.80 3.34
N PHE A 263 -9.77 -8.82 2.90
CA PHE A 263 -9.39 -9.44 1.63
C PHE A 263 -9.50 -10.97 1.68
N LEU A 264 -9.16 -11.61 2.81
CA LEU A 264 -9.42 -13.04 2.97
C LEU A 264 -10.92 -13.35 3.01
N ALA A 265 -11.74 -12.50 3.62
CA ALA A 265 -13.19 -12.67 3.63
C ALA A 265 -13.78 -12.59 2.23
N PHE A 266 -13.35 -11.61 1.41
CA PHE A 266 -13.76 -11.55 -0.01
C PHE A 266 -13.37 -12.82 -0.77
N LEU A 267 -12.16 -13.34 -0.54
CA LEU A 267 -11.69 -14.54 -1.23
C LEU A 267 -12.45 -15.80 -0.77
N TYR A 268 -12.71 -15.92 0.52
CA TYR A 268 -13.45 -17.04 1.10
C TYR A 268 -14.89 -17.10 0.60
N ASP A 269 -15.51 -15.94 0.43
CA ASP A 269 -16.91 -15.77 0.04
C ASP A 269 -17.03 -15.30 -1.43
N LYS A 270 -16.06 -15.68 -2.28
CA LYS A 270 -16.03 -15.33 -3.71
C LYS A 270 -17.16 -16.06 -4.47
N LEU A 271 -17.83 -15.35 -5.37
CA LEU A 271 -18.90 -15.87 -6.23
C LEU A 271 -18.40 -16.37 -7.59
#